data_AF-A0A354J3X9-F1
#
_entry.id   AF-A0A354J3X9-F1
#
_cell.length_a   1.000
_cell.length_b   1.000
_cell.length_c   1.000
_cell.angle_alpha   90.00
_cell.angle_beta   90.00
_cell.angle_gamma   90.00
#
_symmetry.space_group_name_H-M   'P 1'
#
loop_
_entity.id
_entity.type
_entity.pdbx_description
1 polymer ?
#
loop_
_entity_poly.entity_id
_entity_poly.type
_entity_poly.pdbx_seq_one_letter_code
_entity_poly.pdbx_strand_id
1 'polypeptide(L)'
;MKSIWNKKCIHGKFHRLTTIIIAGICTVMSGYLSPSVVGSAQTQQRLKDYEAISDSYNSVIGYREYLKQADQTRPDEVYVIHANDYVRTSDMKITEYEDYEGEEGTSVCTGSSGLIEYEVTIKTAGLYDMSIRYYPIKGNGSSIQRSFFIDGELPYSELNSIEFSRVWKNVNSKWNKDNQGNDLRPEQIEAPEWIDSYLYDSEGYVSGRLSVYLTEGKHTITIVSQREPMLLRSITLFNPKDPGTYKEVKASWDEQGAADTSGQMTIIEAEDATKKSTQMLYPIQDQSTPAVTPYSAKCLLNNTIGGTNWQNAGKWMEWKFDVPESGYYDISMYVKQNFIQGIPINRKITIDGNVPFEEFNAYQFNYDGDWRMDTLTGKDGEPYKVYLEKGTHTIRMEVVLGEFSKIIDRVEDVIQELNAIYRKVIRITGVAPDGYRDYELASTLPGTGKELAELSRKLTSIIDTLKGMAGVSGESERVLITMRDQLDELSGDPERFSKVLDSYKSNISALGTWVGNVSVQPLQIDRI
;
A
#
# COMPACT_ATOMS: atom_id res chain seq x y z
N MET A 1 -4.09 -79.10 3.48
CA MET A 1 -3.25 -80.28 3.79
C MET A 1 -1.90 -79.80 4.29
N LYS A 2 -1.51 -80.20 5.51
CA LYS A 2 -0.24 -79.89 6.19
C LYS A 2 0.92 -80.71 5.61
N SER A 3 2.15 -80.16 5.61
CA SER A 3 3.45 -80.81 5.88
C SER A 3 4.59 -79.90 5.36
N ILE A 4 5.35 -79.18 6.18
CA ILE A 4 6.51 -79.57 7.02
C ILE A 4 7.80 -79.90 6.23
N TRP A 5 8.72 -78.93 6.24
CA TRP A 5 10.19 -78.93 6.49
C TRP A 5 11.15 -80.00 5.93
N ASN A 6 12.28 -79.54 5.34
CA ASN A 6 13.69 -79.79 5.76
C ASN A 6 14.67 -79.11 4.75
N LYS A 7 15.60 -78.23 5.14
CA LYS A 7 16.95 -78.39 5.77
C LYS A 7 18.13 -78.68 4.81
N LYS A 8 19.29 -78.08 5.17
CA LYS A 8 20.73 -78.38 4.91
C LYS A 8 21.40 -77.64 3.73
N CYS A 9 22.40 -76.76 3.98
CA CYS A 9 23.86 -77.00 4.22
C CYS A 9 24.64 -77.14 2.88
N ILE A 10 25.89 -76.73 2.61
CA ILE A 10 27.14 -76.55 3.38
C ILE A 10 28.25 -75.99 2.41
N HIS A 11 29.16 -75.15 2.94
CA HIS A 11 30.64 -75.01 2.71
C HIS A 11 31.32 -74.52 1.40
N GLY A 12 32.36 -73.67 1.59
CA GLY A 12 33.70 -73.81 0.97
C GLY A 12 34.39 -72.51 0.47
N LYS A 13 35.18 -71.80 1.31
CA LYS A 13 36.68 -71.66 1.33
C LYS A 13 37.32 -70.96 0.10
N PHE A 14 37.90 -69.74 0.17
CA PHE A 14 39.17 -69.23 0.77
C PHE A 14 40.21 -68.85 -0.32
N HIS A 15 40.59 -67.56 -0.47
CA HIS A 15 42.00 -67.14 -0.68
C HIS A 15 42.24 -65.59 -0.57
N ARG A 16 43.12 -65.25 0.39
CA ARG A 16 44.16 -64.20 0.51
C ARG A 16 44.04 -62.79 -0.14
N LEU A 17 44.17 -61.80 0.77
CA LEU A 17 44.98 -60.54 0.76
C LEU A 17 45.08 -59.73 -0.54
N THR A 18 44.72 -58.43 -0.49
CA THR A 18 45.66 -57.30 -0.28
C THR A 18 44.88 -56.03 0.06
N THR A 19 45.44 -55.24 0.98
CA THR A 19 44.91 -54.01 1.59
C THR A 19 45.26 -52.77 0.74
N ILE A 20 44.34 -51.78 0.68
CA ILE A 20 44.53 -50.31 0.84
C ILE A 20 43.68 -49.45 -0.14
N ILE A 21 42.60 -48.85 0.44
CA ILE A 21 42.12 -47.44 0.42
C ILE A 21 41.83 -46.80 -0.96
N ILE A 22 40.63 -46.27 -1.26
CA ILE A 22 40.15 -44.91 -0.91
C ILE A 22 38.61 -44.85 -0.80
N ALA A 23 38.19 -44.01 0.15
CA ALA A 23 36.86 -43.78 0.68
C ALA A 23 35.85 -43.13 -0.29
N GLY A 24 34.58 -43.54 -0.13
CA GLY A 24 33.39 -42.84 -0.60
C GLY A 24 32.26 -43.10 0.39
N ILE A 25 32.13 -42.24 1.40
CA ILE A 25 31.04 -42.28 2.38
C ILE A 25 29.85 -41.52 1.78
N CYS A 26 28.85 -42.27 1.32
CA CYS A 26 27.48 -41.77 1.15
C CYS A 26 26.76 -41.90 2.49
N THR A 27 26.65 -40.80 3.24
CA THR A 27 25.76 -40.73 4.41
C THR A 27 24.41 -40.16 3.99
N VAL A 28 23.41 -41.03 4.02
CA VAL A 28 21.99 -40.68 4.05
C VAL A 28 21.72 -39.98 5.39
N MET A 29 21.51 -38.66 5.37
CA MET A 29 21.08 -37.89 6.53
C MET A 29 19.56 -37.74 6.48
N SER A 30 18.89 -38.62 7.23
CA SER A 30 17.52 -38.41 7.68
C SER A 30 17.61 -37.53 8.92
N GLY A 31 17.26 -36.25 8.81
CA GLY A 31 17.28 -35.29 9.90
C GLY A 31 15.88 -34.74 10.17
N TYR A 32 15.05 -35.50 10.90
CA TYR A 32 14.02 -34.92 11.75
C TYR A 32 14.66 -34.64 13.10
N LEU A 33 14.95 -33.37 13.38
CA LEU A 33 15.24 -32.84 14.69
C LEU A 33 14.88 -31.36 14.64
N SER A 34 13.70 -31.02 15.15
CA SER A 34 13.34 -29.67 15.53
C SER A 34 14.29 -29.23 16.66
N PRO A 35 15.08 -28.16 16.50
CA PRO A 35 15.51 -27.42 17.66
C PRO A 35 14.30 -26.59 18.09
N SER A 36 13.78 -26.82 19.29
CA SER A 36 13.09 -25.77 20.02
C SER A 36 14.08 -24.60 20.13
N VAL A 37 13.94 -23.62 19.24
CA VAL A 37 14.72 -22.39 19.25
C VAL A 37 14.27 -21.60 20.47
N VAL A 38 14.91 -21.85 21.61
CA VAL A 38 15.04 -20.84 22.65
C VAL A 38 16.11 -19.87 22.11
N GLY A 39 15.67 -18.99 21.23
CA GLY A 39 16.52 -17.99 20.58
C GLY A 39 17.02 -16.98 21.60
N SER A 40 18.30 -16.63 21.54
CA SER A 40 18.80 -15.43 22.20
C SER A 40 17.99 -14.26 21.67
N ALA A 41 17.27 -13.61 22.58
CA ALA A 41 16.22 -12.67 22.21
C ALA A 41 16.70 -11.30 21.73
N GLN A 42 18.01 -11.09 21.65
CA GLN A 42 18.63 -9.96 20.98
C GLN A 42 19.28 -10.47 19.70
N THR A 43 18.99 -9.85 18.55
CA THR A 43 19.67 -10.21 17.31
C THR A 43 21.14 -9.75 17.39
N GLN A 44 22.05 -10.54 16.83
CA GLN A 44 23.48 -10.15 16.72
C GLN A 44 23.82 -9.48 15.38
N GLN A 45 22.84 -9.36 14.48
CA GLN A 45 22.99 -8.79 13.13
C GLN A 45 23.32 -7.29 13.19
N ARG A 46 24.33 -6.84 12.46
CA ARG A 46 24.72 -5.42 12.41
C ARG A 46 23.79 -4.64 11.48
N LEU A 47 23.81 -3.31 11.56
CA LEU A 47 23.05 -2.44 10.64
C LEU A 47 23.26 -2.82 9.17
N LYS A 48 24.51 -3.08 8.77
CA LYS A 48 24.86 -3.48 7.40
C LYS A 48 24.20 -4.78 6.93
N ASP A 49 23.86 -5.68 7.85
CA ASP A 49 23.19 -6.93 7.52
C ASP A 49 21.72 -6.66 7.16
N TYR A 50 21.07 -5.76 7.90
CA TYR A 50 19.72 -5.26 7.55
C TYR A 50 19.72 -4.45 6.27
N GLU A 51 20.69 -3.56 6.08
CA GLU A 51 20.85 -2.78 4.83
C GLU A 51 21.01 -3.71 3.62
N ALA A 52 21.75 -4.82 3.75
CA ALA A 52 21.87 -5.81 2.67
C ALA A 52 20.56 -6.53 2.35
N ILE A 53 19.73 -6.83 3.36
CA ILE A 53 18.37 -7.35 3.16
C ILE A 53 17.51 -6.29 2.46
N SER A 54 17.56 -5.04 2.93
CA SER A 54 16.86 -3.91 2.32
C SER A 54 17.28 -3.64 0.87
N ASP A 55 18.55 -3.79 0.52
CA ASP A 55 19.06 -3.64 -0.85
C ASP A 55 18.57 -4.76 -1.78
N SER A 56 18.26 -5.92 -1.22
CA SER A 56 17.76 -7.10 -1.94
C SER A 56 16.26 -7.35 -1.76
N TYR A 57 15.50 -6.36 -1.25
CA TYR A 57 14.08 -6.49 -0.92
C TYR A 57 13.21 -6.97 -2.09
N ASN A 58 13.58 -6.65 -3.34
CA ASN A 58 12.89 -7.12 -4.55
C ASN A 58 12.91 -8.65 -4.72
N SER A 59 13.74 -9.36 -3.96
CA SER A 59 13.78 -10.83 -3.91
C SER A 59 12.96 -11.43 -2.76
N VAL A 60 12.46 -10.58 -1.85
CA VAL A 60 11.57 -10.96 -0.75
C VAL A 60 10.14 -11.04 -1.29
N ILE A 61 9.34 -11.95 -0.75
CA ILE A 61 7.94 -12.10 -1.12
C ILE A 61 7.14 -10.83 -0.79
N GLY A 62 6.10 -10.53 -1.59
CA GLY A 62 5.17 -9.45 -1.28
C GLY A 62 4.16 -9.83 -0.19
N TYR A 63 3.51 -8.84 0.41
CA TYR A 63 2.59 -9.01 1.54
C TYR A 63 1.42 -9.96 1.23
N ARG A 64 0.85 -9.87 0.02
CA ARG A 64 -0.27 -10.73 -0.39
C ARG A 64 0.13 -12.20 -0.44
N GLU A 65 1.35 -12.48 -0.89
CA GLU A 65 1.88 -13.84 -0.92
C GLU A 65 2.21 -14.32 0.49
N TYR A 66 2.78 -13.45 1.32
CA TYR A 66 2.98 -13.70 2.74
C TYR A 66 1.68 -14.09 3.45
N LEU A 67 0.59 -13.37 3.24
CA LEU A 67 -0.72 -13.70 3.84
C LEU A 67 -1.26 -15.05 3.36
N LYS A 68 -1.01 -15.49 2.13
CA LYS A 68 -1.45 -16.84 1.69
C LYS A 68 -0.74 -17.97 2.45
N GLN A 69 0.45 -17.69 2.98
CA GLN A 69 1.29 -18.66 3.71
C GLN A 69 1.07 -18.59 5.22
N ALA A 70 0.62 -17.45 5.74
CA ALA A 70 0.35 -17.24 7.16
C ALA A 70 -1.00 -17.80 7.62
N ASP A 71 -1.06 -18.25 8.88
CA ASP A 71 -2.33 -18.52 9.55
C ASP A 71 -3.11 -17.21 9.73
N GLN A 72 -4.40 -17.22 9.37
CA GLN A 72 -5.26 -16.03 9.33
C GLN A 72 -5.89 -15.68 10.68
N THR A 73 -5.52 -16.35 11.77
CA THR A 73 -5.99 -16.06 13.12
C THR A 73 -5.58 -14.64 13.52
N ARG A 74 -6.55 -13.82 13.97
CA ARG A 74 -6.35 -12.43 14.43
C ARG A 74 -6.76 -12.30 15.89
N PRO A 75 -5.83 -12.35 16.85
CA PRO A 75 -6.13 -12.28 18.27
C PRO A 75 -6.58 -10.88 18.73
N ASP A 76 -7.38 -10.80 19.80
CA ASP A 76 -7.89 -9.53 20.37
C ASP A 76 -6.88 -8.89 21.34
N GLU A 77 -5.80 -9.58 21.70
CA GLU A 77 -4.79 -9.12 22.62
C GLU A 77 -4.06 -7.87 22.12
N VAL A 78 -3.77 -6.96 23.07
CA VAL A 78 -3.03 -5.72 22.83
C VAL A 78 -1.68 -5.81 23.51
N TYR A 79 -0.61 -5.57 22.76
CA TYR A 79 0.75 -5.45 23.28
C TYR A 79 1.26 -4.03 23.03
N VAL A 80 1.53 -3.29 24.11
CA VAL A 80 2.13 -1.95 24.04
C VAL A 80 3.59 -2.07 24.43
N ILE A 81 4.48 -1.60 23.54
CA ILE A 81 5.93 -1.54 23.74
C ILE A 81 6.29 -0.07 23.86
N HIS A 82 6.80 0.36 25.03
CA HIS A 82 7.20 1.75 25.21
C HIS A 82 8.52 2.04 24.51
N ALA A 83 8.68 3.26 24.00
CA ALA A 83 9.83 3.59 23.18
C ALA A 83 11.18 3.47 23.90
N ASN A 84 11.20 3.63 25.23
CA ASN A 84 12.37 3.48 26.10
C ASN A 84 12.65 2.03 26.54
N ASP A 85 11.80 1.06 26.19
CA ASP A 85 12.02 -0.38 26.45
C ASP A 85 12.92 -1.03 25.39
N TYR A 86 13.70 -0.24 24.65
CA TYR A 86 14.59 -0.77 23.61
C TYR A 86 15.70 -1.63 24.24
N VAL A 87 15.99 -2.77 23.62
CA VAL A 87 17.04 -3.69 24.09
C VAL A 87 18.37 -3.47 23.38
N ARG A 88 18.33 -2.77 22.24
CA ARG A 88 19.51 -2.58 21.39
C ARG A 88 19.36 -1.39 20.46
N THR A 89 20.48 -0.71 20.22
CA THR A 89 20.62 0.31 19.17
C THR A 89 21.94 0.09 18.43
N SER A 90 22.02 0.55 17.17
CA SER A 90 23.27 0.59 16.40
C SER A 90 23.31 1.84 15.55
N ASP A 91 24.48 2.48 15.46
CA ASP A 91 24.75 3.63 14.58
C ASP A 91 23.75 4.78 14.73
N MET A 92 23.15 4.91 15.93
CA MET A 92 22.16 5.92 16.28
C MET A 92 22.44 6.43 17.70
N LYS A 93 22.41 7.76 17.87
CA LYS A 93 22.44 8.37 19.20
C LYS A 93 21.01 8.56 19.70
N ILE A 94 20.62 7.77 20.69
CA ILE A 94 19.33 7.92 21.36
C ILE A 94 19.35 9.13 22.29
N THR A 95 18.27 9.90 22.24
CA THR A 95 17.96 10.95 23.21
C THR A 95 16.52 10.74 23.65
N GLU A 96 16.30 10.70 24.96
CA GLU A 96 14.99 10.51 25.58
C GLU A 96 14.38 11.85 25.97
N TYR A 97 13.06 11.94 25.85
CA TYR A 97 12.27 13.11 26.20
C TYR A 97 11.05 12.66 27.01
N GLU A 98 10.92 13.20 28.22
CA GLU A 98 9.76 13.00 29.08
C GLU A 98 8.64 13.98 28.73
N ASP A 99 7.40 13.50 28.71
CA ASP A 99 6.18 14.30 28.59
C ASP A 99 6.18 15.30 27.42
N TYR A 100 6.84 14.94 26.32
CA TYR A 100 7.15 15.86 25.21
C TYR A 100 5.87 16.31 24.49
N GLU A 101 5.71 17.63 24.35
CA GLU A 101 4.52 18.25 23.71
C GLU A 101 3.19 17.74 24.32
N GLY A 102 3.18 17.46 25.62
CA GLY A 102 1.99 17.06 26.38
C GLY A 102 1.65 15.57 26.33
N GLU A 103 2.46 14.75 25.69
CA GLU A 103 2.28 13.29 25.65
C GLU A 103 2.95 12.60 26.83
N GLU A 104 2.17 12.06 27.76
CA GLU A 104 2.68 11.43 28.97
C GLU A 104 3.67 10.28 28.68
N GLY A 105 4.79 10.25 29.39
CA GLY A 105 5.80 9.19 29.37
C GLY A 105 7.02 9.49 28.47
N THR A 106 7.94 8.53 28.42
CA THR A 106 9.22 8.68 27.72
C THR A 106 9.09 8.41 26.22
N SER A 107 9.60 9.33 25.42
CA SER A 107 9.77 9.19 23.97
C SER A 107 11.24 9.17 23.57
N VAL A 108 11.56 8.44 22.51
CA VAL A 108 12.94 8.24 22.02
C VAL A 108 13.11 8.90 20.65
N CYS A 109 14.12 9.77 20.53
CA CYS A 109 14.53 10.34 19.25
C CYS A 109 15.28 9.31 18.41
N THR A 110 14.64 8.91 17.31
CA THR A 110 15.26 8.10 16.26
C THR A 110 15.81 9.01 15.17
N GLY A 111 17.09 8.83 14.83
CA GLY A 111 17.76 9.61 13.79
C GLY A 111 17.27 9.27 12.37
N SER A 112 17.88 9.90 11.37
CA SER A 112 17.65 9.58 9.95
C SER A 112 18.37 8.32 9.47
N SER A 113 19.21 7.71 10.32
CA SER A 113 19.94 6.46 10.08
C SER A 113 20.14 5.68 11.38
N GLY A 114 20.51 4.41 11.26
CA GLY A 114 20.74 3.51 12.39
C GLY A 114 19.52 2.64 12.70
N LEU A 115 19.61 1.84 13.76
CA LEU A 115 18.52 0.95 14.19
C LEU A 115 18.25 1.04 15.67
N ILE A 116 17.03 0.69 16.04
CA ILE A 116 16.55 0.45 17.40
C ILE A 116 15.74 -0.85 17.41
N GLU A 117 15.90 -1.67 18.44
CA GLU A 117 15.27 -2.99 18.54
C GLU A 117 14.58 -3.15 19.88
N TYR A 118 13.43 -3.81 19.82
CA TYR A 118 12.53 -4.07 20.93
C TYR A 118 12.27 -5.57 21.04
N GLU A 119 11.88 -6.01 22.24
CA GLU A 119 11.42 -7.36 22.50
C GLU A 119 9.94 -7.36 22.92
N VAL A 120 9.19 -8.34 22.46
CA VAL A 120 7.81 -8.57 22.89
C VAL A 120 7.56 -10.06 23.13
N THR A 121 6.74 -10.39 24.12
CA THR A 121 6.33 -11.78 24.39
C THR A 121 4.86 -11.96 24.04
N ILE A 122 4.61 -12.71 22.97
CA ILE A 122 3.30 -12.99 22.40
C ILE A 122 2.70 -14.23 23.07
N LYS A 123 1.47 -14.11 23.56
CA LYS A 123 0.73 -15.19 24.23
C LYS A 123 -0.04 -16.07 23.25
N THR A 124 -0.59 -15.46 22.21
CA THR A 124 -1.46 -16.11 21.25
C THR A 124 -0.88 -15.91 19.86
N ALA A 125 -0.54 -17.00 19.19
CA ALA A 125 -0.04 -16.91 17.82
C ALA A 125 -1.11 -16.34 16.88
N GLY A 126 -0.72 -15.50 15.93
CA GLY A 126 -1.63 -14.89 14.97
C GLY A 126 -1.06 -13.68 14.25
N LEU A 127 -1.86 -13.12 13.35
CA LEU A 127 -1.60 -11.85 12.68
C LEU A 127 -1.95 -10.68 13.61
N TYR A 128 -1.04 -9.72 13.72
CA TYR A 128 -1.22 -8.49 14.46
C TYR A 128 -0.98 -7.29 13.54
N ASP A 129 -1.87 -6.30 13.55
CA ASP A 129 -1.54 -5.00 12.99
C ASP A 129 -0.57 -4.27 13.92
N MET A 130 0.38 -3.55 13.32
CA MET A 130 1.31 -2.71 14.06
C MET A 130 0.94 -1.24 13.89
N SER A 131 0.82 -0.54 15.01
CA SER A 131 0.63 0.91 15.09
C SER A 131 1.80 1.58 15.80
N ILE A 132 2.21 2.73 15.29
CA ILE A 132 3.30 3.54 15.80
C ILE A 132 2.73 4.87 16.25
N ARG A 133 2.97 5.21 17.52
CA ARG A 133 2.73 6.57 18.03
C ARG A 133 4.01 7.37 17.93
N TYR A 134 4.02 8.40 17.11
CA TYR A 134 5.22 9.19 16.81
C TYR A 134 4.95 10.69 16.73
N TYR A 135 6.02 11.47 16.85
CA TYR A 135 6.01 12.91 16.63
C TYR A 135 7.10 13.29 15.61
N PRO A 136 6.75 13.94 14.48
CA PRO A 136 7.74 14.38 13.51
C PRO A 136 8.52 15.57 14.06
N ILE A 137 9.83 15.38 14.28
CA ILE A 137 10.72 16.48 14.69
C ILE A 137 11.41 17.10 13.48
N LYS A 138 12.02 18.28 13.67
CA LYS A 138 12.66 19.05 12.61
C LYS A 138 13.66 18.20 11.79
N GLY A 139 13.41 18.11 10.49
CA GLY A 139 14.29 17.50 9.49
C GLY A 139 14.40 18.39 8.25
N ASN A 140 14.37 17.79 7.05
CA ASN A 140 14.45 18.49 5.77
C ASN A 140 13.11 18.74 5.07
N GLY A 141 12.00 18.21 5.61
CA GLY A 141 10.66 18.40 5.02
C GLY A 141 10.12 17.19 4.26
N SER A 142 10.92 16.16 4.03
CA SER A 142 10.50 14.92 3.35
C SER A 142 9.64 14.02 4.27
N SER A 143 9.03 12.97 3.73
CA SER A 143 8.32 11.98 4.56
C SER A 143 9.33 11.14 5.35
N ILE A 144 9.00 10.80 6.59
CA ILE A 144 9.81 9.93 7.45
C ILE A 144 9.71 8.50 6.93
N GLN A 145 10.81 7.77 6.87
CA GLN A 145 10.83 6.42 6.30
C GLN A 145 11.54 5.46 7.24
N ARG A 146 10.92 4.31 7.51
CA ARG A 146 11.46 3.23 8.34
C ARG A 146 11.28 1.89 7.64
N SER A 147 12.20 0.98 7.91
CA SER A 147 12.02 -0.45 7.65
C SER A 147 11.74 -1.19 8.94
N PHE A 148 10.89 -2.21 8.87
CA PHE A 148 10.52 -3.05 10.01
C PHE A 148 10.95 -4.50 9.75
N PHE A 149 11.67 -5.06 10.71
CA PHE A 149 12.11 -6.45 10.69
C PHE A 149 11.57 -7.17 11.91
N ILE A 150 11.22 -8.44 11.73
CA ILE A 150 10.76 -9.34 12.79
C ILE A 150 11.78 -10.46 12.90
N ASP A 151 12.31 -10.69 14.10
CA ASP A 151 13.29 -11.75 14.38
C ASP A 151 14.55 -11.70 13.48
N GLY A 152 14.94 -10.50 13.01
CA GLY A 152 16.09 -10.30 12.13
C GLY A 152 15.83 -10.51 10.64
N GLU A 153 14.58 -10.75 10.26
CA GLU A 153 14.15 -10.96 8.87
C GLU A 153 13.16 -9.89 8.41
N LEU A 154 13.12 -9.65 7.10
CA LEU A 154 12.10 -8.81 6.48
C LEU A 154 10.93 -9.74 6.07
N PRO A 155 9.77 -9.70 6.76
CA PRO A 155 8.70 -10.69 6.52
C PRO A 155 8.14 -10.65 5.10
N TYR A 156 8.01 -9.44 4.56
CA TYR A 156 7.58 -9.17 3.19
C TYR A 156 8.09 -7.79 2.73
N SER A 157 8.15 -7.60 1.42
CA SER A 157 8.85 -6.47 0.77
C SER A 157 8.39 -5.08 1.21
N GLU A 158 7.10 -4.91 1.51
CA GLU A 158 6.45 -3.63 1.80
C GLU A 158 6.91 -3.06 3.15
N LEU A 159 7.31 -3.90 4.12
CA LEU A 159 7.90 -3.45 5.39
C LEU A 159 9.29 -2.83 5.23
N ASN A 160 9.91 -2.92 4.04
CA ASN A 160 11.19 -2.28 3.77
C ASN A 160 11.08 -0.76 3.72
N SER A 161 9.90 -0.21 3.40
CA SER A 161 9.70 1.21 3.15
C SER A 161 8.32 1.66 3.65
N ILE A 162 8.19 1.86 4.96
CA ILE A 162 7.00 2.48 5.53
C ILE A 162 7.20 3.98 5.63
N GLU A 163 6.29 4.75 5.02
CA GLU A 163 6.27 6.21 5.11
C GLU A 163 5.38 6.69 6.28
N PHE A 164 5.94 7.56 7.11
CA PHE A 164 5.24 8.30 8.15
C PHE A 164 5.13 9.76 7.74
N SER A 165 3.89 10.27 7.70
CA SER A 165 3.62 11.63 7.27
C SER A 165 4.10 12.68 8.27
N ARG A 166 4.43 13.86 7.77
CA ARG A 166 4.64 15.07 8.57
C ARG A 166 3.42 15.96 8.39
N VAL A 167 3.13 16.82 9.35
CA VAL A 167 1.93 17.68 9.32
C VAL A 167 2.30 19.07 8.89
N TRP A 168 1.57 19.60 7.92
CA TRP A 168 1.78 20.90 7.30
C TRP A 168 0.50 21.74 7.35
N LYS A 169 0.68 23.06 7.46
CA LYS A 169 -0.39 24.05 7.34
C LYS A 169 0.06 25.26 6.52
N ASN A 170 -0.91 26.01 6.01
CA ASN A 170 -0.65 27.33 5.45
C ASN A 170 -0.18 28.27 6.56
N VAL A 171 0.85 29.09 6.29
CA VAL A 171 1.30 30.14 7.23
C VAL A 171 0.22 31.21 7.43
N ASN A 172 -0.43 31.60 6.33
CA ASN A 172 -1.45 32.65 6.32
C ASN A 172 -2.80 32.04 5.94
N SER A 173 -3.88 32.49 6.60
CA SER A 173 -5.28 32.23 6.22
C SER A 173 -5.84 33.31 5.28
N LYS A 174 -5.06 34.37 5.01
CA LYS A 174 -5.36 35.37 3.99
C LYS A 174 -4.22 35.42 3.00
N TRP A 175 -4.55 35.31 1.73
CA TRP A 175 -3.55 35.22 0.67
C TRP A 175 -2.89 36.59 0.46
N ASN A 176 -1.55 36.60 0.52
CA ASN A 176 -0.79 37.77 0.07
C ASN A 176 -1.06 38.00 -1.41
N LYS A 177 -1.04 39.26 -1.85
CA LYS A 177 -1.31 39.62 -3.24
C LYS A 177 -0.07 40.19 -3.92
N ASP A 178 0.08 39.93 -5.22
CA ASP A 178 1.05 40.62 -6.06
C ASP A 178 0.60 42.05 -6.41
N ASN A 179 1.41 42.78 -7.18
CA ASN A 179 1.09 44.14 -7.63
C ASN A 179 -0.05 44.21 -8.66
N GLN A 180 -0.56 43.08 -9.15
CA GLN A 180 -1.70 42.96 -10.06
C GLN A 180 -2.98 42.53 -9.31
N GLY A 181 -2.87 42.19 -8.02
CA GLY A 181 -3.97 41.74 -7.17
C GLY A 181 -4.22 40.23 -7.22
N ASN A 182 -3.34 39.46 -7.85
CA ASN A 182 -3.38 38.00 -7.85
C ASN A 182 -2.94 37.47 -6.49
N ASP A 183 -3.57 36.40 -6.03
CA ASP A 183 -3.13 35.69 -4.84
C ASP A 183 -1.78 35.03 -5.09
N LEU A 184 -0.91 35.10 -4.09
CA LEU A 184 0.33 34.36 -4.04
C LEU A 184 0.07 32.99 -3.44
N ARG A 185 0.83 32.00 -3.89
CA ARG A 185 0.87 30.68 -3.25
C ARG A 185 1.22 30.86 -1.77
N PRO A 186 0.43 30.29 -0.83
CA PRO A 186 0.75 30.40 0.59
C PRO A 186 2.00 29.60 0.92
N GLU A 187 2.87 30.20 1.74
CA GLU A 187 3.97 29.51 2.38
C GLU A 187 3.43 28.38 3.26
N GLN A 188 4.13 27.25 3.26
CA GLN A 188 3.81 26.08 4.05
C GLN A 188 4.77 25.97 5.22
N ILE A 189 4.24 25.69 6.40
CA ILE A 189 5.04 25.45 7.61
C ILE A 189 4.61 24.14 8.26
N GLU A 190 5.57 23.47 8.89
CA GLU A 190 5.27 22.29 9.69
C GLU A 190 4.44 22.67 10.92
N ALA A 191 3.47 21.83 11.24
CA ALA A 191 2.64 21.90 12.44
C ALA A 191 2.65 20.52 13.11
N PRO A 192 3.83 20.08 13.61
CA PRO A 192 3.98 18.74 14.14
C PRO A 192 3.05 18.49 15.33
N GLU A 193 2.58 17.25 15.43
CA GLU A 193 1.70 16.76 16.50
C GLU A 193 1.92 15.26 16.68
N TRP A 194 1.41 14.72 17.78
CA TRP A 194 1.41 13.29 18.03
C TRP A 194 0.44 12.57 17.10
N ILE A 195 0.93 11.54 16.42
CA ILE A 195 0.18 10.79 15.41
C ILE A 195 0.26 9.31 15.75
N ASP A 196 -0.90 8.64 15.72
CA ASP A 196 -0.98 7.19 15.61
C ASP A 196 -1.09 6.79 14.14
N SER A 197 -0.16 5.98 13.66
CA SER A 197 -0.19 5.45 12.29
C SER A 197 0.04 3.95 12.31
N TYR A 198 -0.86 3.22 11.66
CA TYR A 198 -0.55 1.84 11.27
C TYR A 198 0.52 1.83 10.19
N LEU A 199 1.07 0.65 9.94
CA LEU A 199 1.93 0.42 8.79
C LEU A 199 1.05 0.24 7.55
N TYR A 200 1.35 1.00 6.50
CA TYR A 200 0.69 0.95 5.21
C TYR A 200 1.76 0.87 4.12
N ASP A 201 1.43 0.21 3.01
CA ASP A 201 2.27 0.22 1.82
C ASP A 201 2.37 1.65 1.26
N SER A 202 3.61 2.17 1.12
CA SER A 202 3.87 3.52 0.67
C SER A 202 3.42 3.78 -0.77
N GLU A 203 3.36 2.73 -1.60
CA GLU A 203 2.90 2.81 -2.99
C GLU A 203 1.38 2.61 -3.10
N GLY A 204 0.73 2.09 -2.05
CA GLY A 204 -0.71 1.86 -1.97
C GLY A 204 -1.25 0.65 -2.74
N TYR A 205 -0.37 -0.20 -3.28
CA TYR A 205 -0.71 -1.46 -3.96
C TYR A 205 -1.27 -2.50 -3.00
N VAL A 206 -0.87 -2.48 -1.74
CA VAL A 206 -1.58 -3.18 -0.68
C VAL A 206 -2.59 -2.22 -0.06
N SER A 207 -3.87 -2.58 -0.17
CA SER A 207 -4.94 -1.87 0.54
C SER A 207 -5.05 -2.35 1.98
N GLY A 208 -5.19 -1.41 2.91
CA GLY A 208 -5.38 -1.72 4.33
C GLY A 208 -4.09 -1.80 5.13
N ARG A 209 -4.23 -2.16 6.40
CA ARG A 209 -3.13 -2.23 7.37
C ARG A 209 -2.22 -3.42 7.06
N LEU A 210 -0.92 -3.22 7.19
CA LEU A 210 0.08 -4.27 7.07
C LEU A 210 0.23 -5.00 8.41
N SER A 211 -0.05 -6.30 8.42
CA SER A 211 0.01 -7.16 9.60
C SER A 211 1.26 -8.05 9.61
N VAL A 212 1.74 -8.40 10.79
CA VAL A 212 2.81 -9.40 10.97
C VAL A 212 2.28 -10.61 11.73
N TYR A 213 2.60 -11.81 11.24
CA TYR A 213 2.33 -13.07 11.93
C TYR A 213 3.40 -13.31 12.99
N LEU A 214 2.97 -13.51 14.23
CA LEU A 214 3.84 -13.81 15.35
C LEU A 214 3.39 -15.12 15.99
N THR A 215 4.36 -15.96 16.36
CA THR A 215 4.10 -17.20 17.10
C THR A 215 3.94 -16.92 18.59
N GLU A 216 3.47 -17.90 19.37
CA GLU A 216 3.57 -17.82 20.82
C GLU A 216 5.05 -17.84 21.22
N GLY A 217 5.48 -16.88 22.04
CA GLY A 217 6.85 -16.77 22.51
C GLY A 217 7.44 -15.38 22.36
N LYS A 218 8.76 -15.30 22.43
CA LYS A 218 9.50 -14.04 22.41
C LYS A 218 9.94 -13.70 21.00
N HIS A 219 9.64 -12.47 20.58
CA HIS A 219 9.97 -11.94 19.26
C HIS A 219 10.74 -10.63 19.37
N THR A 220 11.54 -10.31 18.34
CA THR A 220 12.16 -8.99 18.19
C THR A 220 11.50 -8.17 17.10
N ILE A 221 11.37 -6.87 17.36
CA ILE A 221 10.96 -5.88 16.37
C ILE A 221 12.11 -4.91 16.19
N THR A 222 12.75 -4.94 15.04
CA THR A 222 13.85 -4.03 14.69
C THR A 222 13.34 -2.96 13.74
N ILE A 223 13.50 -1.69 14.12
CA ILE A 223 13.16 -0.54 13.29
C ILE A 223 14.46 0.06 12.77
N VAL A 224 14.62 0.10 11.45
CA VAL A 224 15.76 0.72 10.78
C VAL A 224 15.36 2.08 10.22
N SER A 225 16.08 3.13 10.60
CA SER A 225 15.89 4.47 10.06
C SER A 225 16.47 4.58 8.66
N GLN A 226 15.63 4.93 7.68
CA GLN A 226 16.06 5.17 6.30
C GLN A 226 16.12 6.66 5.96
N ARG A 227 15.14 7.45 6.43
CA ARG A 227 15.01 8.87 6.09
C ARG A 227 14.27 9.66 7.17
N GLU A 228 14.74 10.87 7.45
CA GLU A 228 14.23 11.84 8.42
C GLU A 228 14.14 11.32 9.88
N PRO A 229 14.31 12.21 10.89
CA PRO A 229 14.18 11.85 12.29
C PRO A 229 12.71 11.87 12.79
N MET A 230 12.43 11.15 13.87
CA MET A 230 11.16 11.25 14.61
C MET A 230 11.34 10.88 16.08
N LEU A 231 10.46 11.39 16.95
CA LEU A 231 10.28 10.81 18.28
C LEU A 231 9.31 9.64 18.18
N LEU A 232 9.74 8.48 18.67
CA LEU A 232 8.91 7.31 18.86
C LEU A 232 8.39 7.33 20.31
N ARG A 233 7.09 7.13 20.52
CA ARG A 233 6.48 7.03 21.85
C ARG A 233 6.10 5.60 22.21
N SER A 234 5.54 4.86 21.27
CA SER A 234 5.21 3.45 21.46
C SER A 234 5.01 2.73 20.13
N ILE A 235 5.18 1.40 20.21
CA ILE A 235 4.75 0.44 19.20
C ILE A 235 3.61 -0.35 19.83
N THR A 236 2.48 -0.47 19.14
CA THR A 236 1.33 -1.25 19.61
C THR A 236 0.98 -2.32 18.61
N LEU A 237 0.93 -3.58 19.06
CA LEU A 237 0.43 -4.71 18.29
C LEU A 237 -0.99 -5.03 18.74
N PHE A 238 -1.95 -4.92 17.84
CA PHE A 238 -3.36 -5.26 18.10
C PHE A 238 -4.17 -5.32 16.80
N ASN A 239 -5.39 -5.85 16.88
CA ASN A 239 -6.31 -5.92 15.75
C ASN A 239 -7.53 -5.01 16.01
N PRO A 240 -7.63 -3.85 15.36
CA PRO A 240 -8.79 -2.98 15.51
C PRO A 240 -10.00 -3.63 14.86
N LYS A 241 -11.20 -3.36 15.38
CA LYS A 241 -12.42 -3.70 14.67
C LYS A 241 -12.54 -2.82 13.43
N ASP A 242 -12.77 -3.44 12.29
CA ASP A 242 -13.10 -2.71 11.08
C ASP A 242 -14.48 -2.06 11.21
N PRO A 243 -14.69 -0.91 10.55
CA PRO A 243 -15.99 -0.26 10.57
C PRO A 243 -17.05 -1.19 9.94
N GLY A 244 -18.25 -1.21 10.53
CA GLY A 244 -19.38 -1.92 9.94
C GLY A 244 -19.83 -1.29 8.63
N THR A 245 -20.70 -1.98 7.90
CA THR A 245 -21.33 -1.43 6.69
C THR A 245 -22.20 -0.22 7.03
N TYR A 246 -22.42 0.70 6.08
CA TYR A 246 -23.31 1.86 6.28
C TYR A 246 -24.67 1.44 6.84
N LYS A 247 -25.23 0.33 6.33
CA LYS A 247 -26.52 -0.19 6.77
C LYS A 247 -26.53 -0.57 8.26
N GLU A 248 -25.48 -1.23 8.73
CA GLU A 248 -25.35 -1.65 10.13
C GLU A 248 -25.11 -0.45 11.05
N VAL A 249 -24.21 0.45 10.66
CA VAL A 249 -23.89 1.65 11.44
C VAL A 249 -25.09 2.59 11.52
N LYS A 250 -25.80 2.80 10.41
CA LYS A 250 -27.01 3.62 10.39
C LYS A 250 -28.13 3.03 11.23
N ALA A 251 -28.34 1.70 11.19
CA ALA A 251 -29.32 1.05 12.06
C ALA A 251 -29.01 1.27 13.54
N SER A 252 -27.73 1.19 13.93
CA SER A 252 -27.29 1.49 15.28
C SER A 252 -27.55 2.95 15.68
N TRP A 253 -27.33 3.93 14.79
CA TRP A 253 -27.65 5.33 15.05
C TRP A 253 -29.16 5.57 15.17
N ASP A 254 -29.97 4.96 14.30
CA ASP A 254 -31.43 5.03 14.33
C ASP A 254 -31.98 4.47 15.65
N GLU A 255 -31.43 3.35 16.15
CA GLU A 255 -31.78 2.76 17.45
C GLU A 255 -31.42 3.68 18.63
N GLN A 256 -30.38 4.50 18.49
CA GLN A 256 -29.97 5.52 19.46
C GLN A 256 -30.82 6.80 19.36
N GLY A 257 -31.79 6.85 18.44
CA GLY A 257 -32.71 7.97 18.27
C GLY A 257 -32.17 9.11 17.39
N ALA A 258 -31.16 8.83 16.55
CA ALA A 258 -30.69 9.80 15.57
C ALA A 258 -31.81 10.20 14.60
N ALA A 259 -31.84 11.48 14.24
CA ALA A 259 -32.83 12.05 13.33
C ALA A 259 -32.17 13.04 12.37
N ASP A 260 -32.84 13.33 11.26
CA ASP A 260 -32.40 14.36 10.32
C ASP A 260 -32.40 15.74 10.98
N THR A 261 -31.36 16.53 10.70
CA THR A 261 -31.36 17.97 10.97
C THR A 261 -32.15 18.71 9.88
N SER A 262 -32.56 19.95 10.14
CA SER A 262 -33.30 20.75 9.15
C SER A 262 -32.76 22.18 9.03
N GLY A 263 -32.59 22.65 7.79
CA GLY A 263 -32.15 24.03 7.51
C GLY A 263 -30.70 24.34 7.88
N GLN A 264 -29.89 23.32 8.22
CA GLN A 264 -28.47 23.48 8.54
C GLN A 264 -27.63 23.28 7.28
N MET A 265 -26.67 24.18 7.03
CA MET A 265 -25.69 24.05 5.96
C MET A 265 -24.39 24.70 6.44
N THR A 266 -23.31 23.92 6.43
CA THR A 266 -21.95 24.39 6.69
C THR A 266 -21.17 24.25 5.39
N ILE A 267 -20.56 25.34 4.91
CA ILE A 267 -19.70 25.33 3.72
C ILE A 267 -18.26 25.49 4.19
N ILE A 268 -17.38 24.64 3.68
CA ILE A 268 -15.95 24.67 3.93
C ILE A 268 -15.26 24.99 2.61
N GLU A 269 -14.55 26.12 2.53
CA GLU A 269 -13.69 26.42 1.38
C GLU A 269 -12.51 25.44 1.37
N ALA A 270 -12.30 24.72 0.27
CA ALA A 270 -11.37 23.60 0.26
C ALA A 270 -9.92 24.06 0.35
N GLU A 271 -9.58 25.26 -0.15
CA GLU A 271 -8.25 25.86 0.01
C GLU A 271 -7.84 26.09 1.47
N ASP A 272 -8.81 26.15 2.40
CA ASP A 272 -8.60 26.40 3.83
C ASP A 272 -8.34 25.11 4.63
N ALA A 273 -7.80 24.07 3.98
CA ALA A 273 -7.34 22.85 4.63
C ALA A 273 -6.43 23.17 5.84
N THR A 274 -6.87 22.73 7.02
CA THR A 274 -6.25 23.06 8.31
C THR A 274 -4.98 22.26 8.59
N LYS A 275 -4.92 21.02 8.10
CA LYS A 275 -3.75 20.13 8.20
C LYS A 275 -3.60 19.30 6.95
N LYS A 276 -2.35 18.98 6.61
CA LYS A 276 -1.98 18.31 5.37
C LYS A 276 -0.76 17.44 5.56
N SER A 277 -0.66 16.36 4.80
CA SER A 277 0.45 15.40 4.92
C SER A 277 1.76 15.84 4.27
N THR A 278 1.72 16.89 3.43
CA THR A 278 2.90 17.39 2.70
C THR A 278 2.74 18.86 2.31
N GLN A 279 3.88 19.57 2.23
CA GLN A 279 3.97 20.95 1.73
C GLN A 279 3.58 21.13 0.25
N MET A 280 3.43 20.03 -0.50
CA MET A 280 2.97 20.08 -1.89
C MET A 280 1.45 20.29 -2.01
N LEU A 281 0.70 20.13 -0.92
CA LEU A 281 -0.73 20.36 -0.87
C LEU A 281 -0.99 21.83 -0.54
N TYR A 282 -0.86 22.70 -1.52
CA TYR A 282 -1.17 24.11 -1.39
C TYR A 282 -2.35 24.49 -2.30
N PRO A 283 -3.12 25.52 -1.93
CA PRO A 283 -4.16 26.08 -2.78
C PRO A 283 -3.66 26.45 -4.17
N ILE A 284 -4.47 26.18 -5.17
CA ILE A 284 -4.24 26.52 -6.57
C ILE A 284 -5.36 27.41 -7.10
N GLN A 285 -5.13 27.97 -8.28
CA GLN A 285 -5.98 28.97 -8.90
C GLN A 285 -6.69 28.34 -10.09
N ASP A 286 -8.02 28.36 -10.09
CA ASP A 286 -8.85 27.88 -11.19
C ASP A 286 -9.85 28.96 -11.61
N GLN A 287 -9.70 29.49 -12.83
CA GLN A 287 -10.61 30.47 -13.43
C GLN A 287 -11.46 29.88 -14.56
N SER A 288 -11.52 28.55 -14.69
CA SER A 288 -12.21 27.88 -15.80
C SER A 288 -13.72 28.16 -15.81
N THR A 289 -14.31 28.44 -14.65
CA THR A 289 -15.75 28.73 -14.51
C THR A 289 -16.01 29.70 -13.35
N PRO A 290 -17.01 30.61 -13.48
CA PRO A 290 -17.44 31.47 -12.37
C PRO A 290 -18.16 30.72 -11.23
N ALA A 291 -18.40 29.41 -11.36
CA ALA A 291 -19.02 28.58 -10.33
C ALA A 291 -18.01 28.09 -9.25
N VAL A 292 -16.71 28.22 -9.52
CA VAL A 292 -15.62 28.01 -8.55
C VAL A 292 -15.45 29.30 -7.76
N THR A 293 -15.36 29.21 -6.44
CA THR A 293 -15.35 30.36 -5.53
C THR A 293 -14.10 30.36 -4.66
N PRO A 294 -13.45 31.53 -4.46
CA PRO A 294 -13.74 32.82 -5.08
C PRO A 294 -13.36 32.89 -6.58
N TYR A 295 -14.21 33.54 -7.38
CA TYR A 295 -13.94 33.81 -8.80
C TYR A 295 -13.56 35.28 -9.04
N SER A 296 -12.66 35.50 -9.98
CA SER A 296 -12.43 36.82 -10.57
C SER A 296 -12.02 36.71 -12.02
N ALA A 297 -12.69 37.46 -12.90
CA ALA A 297 -12.33 37.56 -14.31
C ALA A 297 -11.04 38.39 -14.55
N LYS A 298 -10.51 39.04 -13.51
CA LYS A 298 -9.35 39.93 -13.60
C LYS A 298 -8.13 39.40 -12.83
N CYS A 299 -8.33 38.80 -11.67
CA CYS A 299 -7.27 38.40 -10.76
C CYS A 299 -7.30 36.89 -10.55
N LEU A 300 -6.14 36.24 -10.54
CA LEU A 300 -6.01 34.84 -10.16
C LEU A 300 -6.16 34.73 -8.65
N LEU A 301 -7.20 34.02 -8.19
CA LEU A 301 -7.48 33.83 -6.76
C LEU A 301 -7.24 32.37 -6.38
N ASN A 302 -6.70 32.13 -5.20
CA ASN A 302 -6.59 30.78 -4.66
C ASN A 302 -7.99 30.35 -4.22
N ASN A 303 -8.54 29.33 -4.87
CA ASN A 303 -9.96 28.96 -4.75
C ASN A 303 -10.21 27.46 -4.83
N THR A 304 -9.15 26.67 -4.99
CA THR A 304 -9.25 25.22 -5.07
C THR A 304 -8.01 24.59 -4.48
N ILE A 305 -8.06 23.30 -4.20
CA ILE A 305 -6.92 22.53 -3.74
C ILE A 305 -6.94 21.11 -4.34
N GLY A 306 -5.78 20.46 -4.37
CA GLY A 306 -5.65 19.08 -4.86
C GLY A 306 -5.18 19.00 -6.31
N GLY A 307 -5.90 18.26 -7.14
CA GLY A 307 -5.52 17.93 -8.51
C GLY A 307 -4.26 17.06 -8.54
N THR A 308 -3.31 17.39 -9.42
CA THR A 308 -2.04 16.66 -9.58
C THR A 308 -1.17 16.65 -8.32
N ASN A 309 -1.31 17.66 -7.45
CA ASN A 309 -0.59 17.72 -6.18
C ASN A 309 -1.14 16.71 -5.15
N TRP A 310 -2.33 16.15 -5.37
CA TRP A 310 -3.02 15.24 -4.47
C TRP A 310 -3.47 13.97 -5.19
N GLN A 311 -2.49 13.22 -5.67
CA GLN A 311 -2.71 12.04 -6.51
C GLN A 311 -2.03 10.76 -6.02
N ASN A 312 -1.04 10.86 -5.13
CA ASN A 312 -0.28 9.70 -4.64
C ASN A 312 -0.90 9.14 -3.37
N ALA A 313 -0.89 7.82 -3.22
CA ALA A 313 -1.40 7.11 -2.05
C ALA A 313 -0.81 7.65 -0.73
N GLY A 314 -1.62 7.60 0.33
CA GLY A 314 -1.24 8.06 1.67
C GLY A 314 -1.16 9.59 1.84
N LYS A 315 -1.33 10.37 0.78
CA LYS A 315 -1.41 11.84 0.91
C LYS A 315 -2.81 12.26 1.34
N TRP A 316 -2.90 13.14 2.34
CA TRP A 316 -4.17 13.52 2.95
C TRP A 316 -4.26 15.02 3.24
N MET A 317 -5.50 15.50 3.26
CA MET A 317 -5.89 16.84 3.70
C MET A 317 -7.02 16.72 4.72
N GLU A 318 -7.02 17.62 5.70
CA GLU A 318 -8.00 17.67 6.79
C GLU A 318 -8.56 19.07 6.95
N TRP A 319 -9.88 19.15 7.01
CA TRP A 319 -10.64 20.37 7.24
C TRP A 319 -11.35 20.28 8.57
N LYS A 320 -11.44 21.43 9.23
CA LYS A 320 -12.14 21.60 10.50
C LYS A 320 -13.43 22.36 10.25
N PHE A 321 -14.52 21.93 10.85
CA PHE A 321 -15.82 22.57 10.68
C PHE A 321 -16.66 22.48 11.96
N ASP A 322 -17.66 23.34 12.08
CA ASP A 322 -18.57 23.35 13.21
C ASP A 322 -19.96 22.86 12.78
N VAL A 323 -20.51 21.97 13.59
CA VAL A 323 -21.84 21.38 13.46
C VAL A 323 -22.78 22.11 14.43
N PRO A 324 -23.79 22.83 13.94
CA PRO A 324 -24.66 23.66 14.78
C PRO A 324 -25.65 22.86 15.65
N GLU A 325 -26.03 21.66 15.20
CA GLU A 325 -27.08 20.83 15.78
C GLU A 325 -26.73 19.35 15.62
N SER A 326 -26.94 18.52 16.65
CA SER A 326 -26.69 17.08 16.51
C SER A 326 -27.74 16.43 15.61
N GLY A 327 -27.33 15.52 14.73
CA GLY A 327 -28.24 14.74 13.89
C GLY A 327 -27.57 14.24 12.62
N TYR A 328 -28.37 13.79 11.66
CA TYR A 328 -27.86 13.36 10.36
C TYR A 328 -27.53 14.55 9.45
N TYR A 329 -26.38 14.41 8.77
CA TYR A 329 -25.89 15.32 7.74
C TYR A 329 -25.55 14.53 6.47
N ASP A 330 -25.80 15.17 5.33
CA ASP A 330 -25.28 14.74 4.04
C ASP A 330 -23.98 15.51 3.77
N ILE A 331 -23.01 14.85 3.14
CA ILE A 331 -21.76 15.49 2.74
C ILE A 331 -21.81 15.67 1.23
N SER A 332 -21.60 16.89 0.76
CA SER A 332 -21.46 17.20 -0.67
C SER A 332 -20.14 17.89 -0.92
N MET A 333 -19.67 17.90 -2.17
CA MET A 333 -18.43 18.56 -2.53
C MET A 333 -18.55 19.10 -3.95
N TYR A 334 -18.03 20.30 -4.19
CA TYR A 334 -17.83 20.80 -5.54
C TYR A 334 -16.45 20.37 -6.03
N VAL A 335 -16.39 19.45 -7.00
CA VAL A 335 -15.18 18.73 -7.39
C VAL A 335 -14.97 18.69 -8.91
N LYS A 336 -13.72 18.46 -9.31
CA LYS A 336 -13.33 18.16 -10.69
C LYS A 336 -12.37 16.97 -10.73
N GLN A 337 -12.69 15.99 -11.57
CA GLN A 337 -11.84 14.82 -11.85
C GLN A 337 -11.73 14.63 -13.36
N ASN A 338 -10.81 15.37 -13.98
CA ASN A 338 -10.61 15.35 -15.44
C ASN A 338 -9.21 14.89 -15.88
N PHE A 339 -8.44 14.34 -14.94
CA PHE A 339 -7.01 14.07 -15.13
C PHE A 339 -6.73 12.72 -15.82
N ILE A 340 -7.60 11.72 -15.61
CA ILE A 340 -7.47 10.40 -16.24
C ILE A 340 -8.83 9.98 -16.76
N GLN A 341 -8.93 9.93 -18.09
CA GLN A 341 -10.19 9.64 -18.75
C GLN A 341 -10.69 8.23 -18.39
N GLY A 342 -11.92 8.19 -17.88
CA GLY A 342 -12.66 6.95 -17.70
C GLY A 342 -12.11 6.01 -16.63
N ILE A 343 -11.30 6.51 -15.70
CA ILE A 343 -10.88 5.77 -14.51
C ILE A 343 -11.39 6.56 -13.30
N PRO A 344 -12.34 6.01 -12.52
CA PRO A 344 -12.76 6.63 -11.28
C PRO A 344 -11.62 6.59 -10.26
N ILE A 345 -11.68 7.49 -9.29
CA ILE A 345 -10.67 7.57 -8.23
C ILE A 345 -11.27 7.34 -6.85
N ASN A 346 -10.45 7.01 -5.88
CA ASN A 346 -10.90 6.69 -4.54
C ASN A 346 -10.32 7.64 -3.48
N ARG A 347 -11.12 7.89 -2.43
CA ARG A 347 -10.69 8.55 -1.19
C ARG A 347 -11.14 7.75 0.00
N LYS A 348 -10.24 7.55 0.96
CA LYS A 348 -10.63 7.19 2.32
C LYS A 348 -11.09 8.46 3.02
N ILE A 349 -12.27 8.41 3.63
CA ILE A 349 -12.88 9.56 4.32
C ILE A 349 -12.98 9.21 5.80
N THR A 350 -12.43 10.08 6.65
CA THR A 350 -12.57 9.98 8.10
C THR A 350 -13.21 11.22 8.69
N ILE A 351 -14.04 11.01 9.71
CA ILE A 351 -14.59 12.05 10.57
C ILE A 351 -13.99 11.86 11.96
N ASP A 352 -13.39 12.92 12.51
CA ASP A 352 -12.70 12.89 13.81
C ASP A 352 -11.68 11.74 13.94
N GLY A 353 -10.95 11.48 12.84
CA GLY A 353 -9.93 10.43 12.77
C GLY A 353 -10.46 9.01 12.54
N ASN A 354 -11.77 8.80 12.54
CA ASN A 354 -12.39 7.47 12.36
C ASN A 354 -13.08 7.34 11.01
N VAL A 355 -13.02 6.16 10.39
CA VAL A 355 -13.83 5.85 9.21
C VAL A 355 -15.26 5.57 9.69
N PRO A 356 -16.28 6.36 9.27
CA PRO A 356 -17.64 6.21 9.78
C PRO A 356 -18.27 4.84 9.50
N PHE A 357 -18.07 4.30 8.30
CA PHE A 357 -18.56 3.00 7.84
C PHE A 357 -17.68 2.49 6.68
N GLU A 358 -17.74 1.19 6.39
CA GLU A 358 -16.85 0.49 5.45
C GLU A 358 -16.72 1.18 4.09
N GLU A 359 -17.81 1.69 3.53
CA GLU A 359 -17.85 2.34 2.21
C GLU A 359 -16.98 3.60 2.14
N PHE A 360 -16.66 4.22 3.28
CA PHE A 360 -15.74 5.35 3.37
C PHE A 360 -14.26 4.94 3.46
N ASN A 361 -13.92 3.64 3.50
CA ASN A 361 -12.53 3.20 3.34
C ASN A 361 -11.99 3.48 1.93
N ALA A 362 -12.86 3.53 0.93
CA ALA A 362 -12.51 3.84 -0.46
C ALA A 362 -13.75 4.36 -1.22
N TYR A 363 -14.21 5.56 -0.87
CA TYR A 363 -15.32 6.21 -1.57
C TYR A 363 -14.88 6.63 -2.98
N GLN A 364 -15.70 6.28 -3.98
CA GLN A 364 -15.38 6.45 -5.39
C GLN A 364 -15.92 7.79 -5.94
N PHE A 365 -15.04 8.56 -6.58
CA PHE A 365 -15.38 9.72 -7.41
C PHE A 365 -15.25 9.36 -8.89
N ASN A 366 -16.31 9.58 -9.65
CA ASN A 366 -16.31 9.28 -11.08
C ASN A 366 -15.61 10.37 -11.90
N TYR A 367 -15.16 9.98 -13.09
CA TYR A 367 -14.63 10.91 -14.08
C TYR A 367 -15.70 11.85 -14.60
N ASP A 368 -15.39 13.14 -14.60
CA ASP A 368 -16.17 14.17 -15.30
C ASP A 368 -15.23 15.28 -15.76
N GLY A 369 -15.42 15.73 -17.00
CA GLY A 369 -14.60 16.77 -17.61
C GLY A 369 -14.75 18.14 -16.94
N ASP A 370 -15.90 18.37 -16.29
CA ASP A 370 -16.30 19.65 -15.71
C ASP A 370 -16.39 19.60 -14.18
N TRP A 371 -16.47 20.79 -13.59
CA TRP A 371 -16.80 20.96 -12.17
C TRP A 371 -18.25 20.56 -11.91
N ARG A 372 -18.48 19.83 -10.83
CA ARG A 372 -19.81 19.35 -10.44
C ARG A 372 -19.99 19.29 -8.94
N MET A 373 -21.25 19.37 -8.50
CA MET A 373 -21.61 19.03 -7.12
C MET A 373 -21.76 17.52 -7.02
N ASP A 374 -20.98 16.90 -6.14
CA ASP A 374 -20.98 15.47 -5.88
C ASP A 374 -21.41 15.24 -4.43
N THR A 375 -22.63 14.75 -4.22
CA THR A 375 -23.12 14.33 -2.90
C THR A 375 -22.68 12.90 -2.65
N LEU A 376 -22.10 12.63 -1.48
CA LEU A 376 -21.63 11.30 -1.14
C LEU A 376 -22.83 10.35 -1.04
N THR A 377 -22.91 9.37 -1.94
CA THR A 377 -24.10 8.52 -2.13
C THR A 377 -23.76 7.04 -2.15
N GLY A 378 -24.74 6.22 -1.76
CA GLY A 378 -24.74 4.78 -1.96
C GLY A 378 -24.85 4.39 -3.43
N LYS A 379 -24.70 3.09 -3.72
CA LYS A 379 -24.84 2.55 -5.08
C LYS A 379 -26.24 2.73 -5.68
N ASP A 380 -27.24 2.95 -4.84
CA ASP A 380 -28.62 3.27 -5.19
C ASP A 380 -28.83 4.75 -5.53
N GLY A 381 -27.82 5.60 -5.31
CA GLY A 381 -27.89 7.05 -5.51
C GLY A 381 -28.44 7.80 -4.30
N GLU A 382 -28.73 7.12 -3.18
CA GLU A 382 -29.21 7.76 -1.96
C GLU A 382 -28.04 8.35 -1.16
N PRO A 383 -28.15 9.59 -0.65
CA PRO A 383 -27.10 10.20 0.16
C PRO A 383 -26.78 9.38 1.41
N TYR A 384 -25.50 9.26 1.72
CA TYR A 384 -25.08 8.72 3.01
C TYR A 384 -25.39 9.72 4.12
N LYS A 385 -26.14 9.25 5.12
CA LYS A 385 -26.44 10.00 6.34
C LYS A 385 -25.35 9.74 7.37
N VAL A 386 -24.58 10.77 7.70
CA VAL A 386 -23.56 10.70 8.75
C VAL A 386 -24.10 11.38 10.00
N TYR A 387 -24.16 10.67 11.12
CA TYR A 387 -24.53 11.27 12.38
C TYR A 387 -23.37 12.09 12.93
N LEU A 388 -23.61 13.36 13.24
CA LEU A 388 -22.65 14.27 13.86
C LEU A 388 -23.25 14.87 15.12
N GLU A 389 -22.41 15.04 16.14
CA GLU A 389 -22.81 15.77 17.34
C GLU A 389 -22.67 17.28 17.12
N LYS A 390 -23.40 18.08 17.90
CA LYS A 390 -23.16 19.52 17.94
C LYS A 390 -21.77 19.79 18.49
N GLY A 391 -20.95 20.48 17.70
CA GLY A 391 -19.60 20.84 18.13
C GLY A 391 -18.64 20.99 16.95
N THR A 392 -17.37 20.96 17.27
CA THR A 392 -16.30 21.05 16.29
C THR A 392 -15.89 19.65 15.85
N HIS A 393 -15.83 19.44 14.55
CA HIS A 393 -15.46 18.18 13.92
C HIS A 393 -14.33 18.38 12.91
N THR A 394 -13.69 17.29 12.52
CA THR A 394 -12.79 17.25 11.37
C THR A 394 -13.27 16.27 10.32
N ILE A 395 -13.07 16.63 9.05
CA ILE A 395 -13.18 15.71 7.92
C ILE A 395 -11.80 15.61 7.27
N ARG A 396 -11.29 14.40 7.12
CA ARG A 396 -10.04 14.12 6.43
C ARG A 396 -10.28 13.21 5.25
N MET A 397 -9.62 13.52 4.15
CA MET A 397 -9.60 12.69 2.97
C MET A 397 -8.19 12.26 2.66
N GLU A 398 -8.01 10.98 2.38
CA GLU A 398 -6.73 10.35 2.07
C GLU A 398 -6.81 9.64 0.73
N VAL A 399 -5.77 9.78 -0.09
CA VAL A 399 -5.66 9.07 -1.36
C VAL A 399 -5.45 7.58 -1.10
N VAL A 400 -6.33 6.76 -1.66
CA VAL A 400 -6.24 5.29 -1.65
C VAL A 400 -6.55 4.76 -3.04
N LEU A 401 -6.03 3.58 -3.37
CA LEU A 401 -6.31 2.94 -4.67
C LEU A 401 -7.65 2.19 -4.67
N GLY A 402 -8.16 1.76 -3.51
CA GLY A 402 -9.35 0.92 -3.42
C GLY A 402 -9.17 -0.39 -4.20
N GLU A 403 -10.21 -0.82 -4.94
CA GLU A 403 -10.18 -2.06 -5.71
C GLU A 403 -9.14 -2.05 -6.86
N PHE A 404 -8.69 -0.87 -7.32
CA PHE A 404 -7.65 -0.81 -8.35
C PHE A 404 -6.32 -1.39 -7.89
N SER A 405 -6.05 -1.40 -6.58
CA SER A 405 -4.84 -2.01 -6.01
C SER A 405 -4.73 -3.49 -6.40
N LYS A 406 -5.86 -4.23 -6.42
CA LYS A 406 -5.90 -5.64 -6.82
C LYS A 406 -5.66 -5.83 -8.31
N ILE A 407 -6.14 -4.89 -9.11
CA ILE A 407 -6.04 -4.94 -10.58
C ILE A 407 -4.61 -4.62 -11.02
N ILE A 408 -4.00 -3.59 -10.43
CA ILE A 408 -2.61 -3.20 -10.70
C ILE A 408 -1.66 -4.37 -10.43
N ASP A 409 -1.74 -4.98 -9.25
CA ASP A 409 -0.93 -6.15 -8.87
C ASP A 409 -1.04 -7.30 -9.90
N ARG A 410 -2.26 -7.64 -10.30
CA ARG A 410 -2.49 -8.69 -11.31
C ARG A 410 -1.90 -8.34 -12.69
N VAL A 411 -1.86 -7.06 -13.04
CA VAL A 411 -1.24 -6.60 -14.30
C VAL A 411 0.29 -6.61 -14.17
N GLU A 412 0.85 -6.24 -13.02
CA GLU A 412 2.28 -6.33 -12.76
C GLU A 412 2.80 -7.76 -12.81
N ASP A 413 2.07 -8.73 -12.23
CA ASP A 413 2.36 -10.17 -12.36
C ASP A 413 2.44 -10.59 -13.84
N VAL A 414 1.45 -10.17 -14.63
CA VAL A 414 1.44 -10.43 -16.08
C VAL A 414 2.65 -9.78 -16.75
N ILE A 415 2.99 -8.53 -16.44
CA ILE A 415 4.18 -7.85 -16.98
C ILE A 415 5.46 -8.61 -16.66
N GLN A 416 5.62 -9.13 -15.43
CA GLN A 416 6.79 -9.90 -15.02
C GLN A 416 6.93 -11.19 -15.84
N GLU A 417 5.84 -11.94 -15.98
CA GLU A 417 5.79 -13.17 -16.77
C GLU A 417 6.05 -12.90 -18.27
N LEU A 418 5.45 -11.84 -18.82
CA LEU A 418 5.68 -11.41 -20.21
C LEU A 418 7.13 -11.07 -20.50
N ASN A 419 7.79 -10.37 -19.57
CA ASN A 419 9.21 -10.07 -19.64
C ASN A 419 10.08 -11.33 -19.53
N ALA A 420 9.67 -12.33 -18.75
CA ALA A 420 10.35 -13.62 -18.70
C ALA A 420 10.29 -14.34 -20.05
N ILE A 421 9.12 -14.36 -20.70
CA ILE A 421 8.95 -14.91 -22.06
C ILE A 421 9.80 -14.12 -23.07
N TYR A 422 9.75 -12.78 -23.03
CA TYR A 422 10.60 -11.92 -23.89
C TYR A 422 12.07 -12.33 -23.82
N ARG A 423 12.61 -12.50 -22.61
CA ARG A 423 14.00 -12.92 -22.37
C ARG A 423 14.30 -14.32 -22.91
N LYS A 424 13.34 -15.26 -22.85
CA LYS A 424 13.49 -16.60 -23.45
C LYS A 424 13.59 -16.50 -24.98
N VAL A 425 12.72 -15.70 -25.61
CA VAL A 425 12.66 -15.55 -27.07
C VAL A 425 13.94 -14.90 -27.62
N ILE A 426 14.36 -13.75 -27.07
CA ILE A 426 15.55 -13.04 -27.58
C ILE A 426 16.86 -13.82 -27.40
N ARG A 427 16.88 -14.81 -26.51
CA ARG A 427 18.04 -15.72 -26.38
C ARG A 427 18.22 -16.58 -27.64
N ILE A 428 17.14 -16.91 -28.32
CA ILE A 428 17.14 -17.71 -29.55
C ILE A 428 17.23 -16.79 -30.79
N THR A 429 16.44 -15.73 -30.80
CA THR A 429 16.23 -14.91 -31.99
C THR A 429 17.14 -13.69 -32.09
N GLY A 430 17.77 -13.30 -30.97
CA GLY A 430 18.34 -11.96 -30.80
C GLY A 430 17.25 -10.89 -30.57
N VAL A 431 17.69 -9.66 -30.29
CA VAL A 431 16.79 -8.51 -30.05
C VAL A 431 16.21 -7.90 -31.33
N ALA A 432 16.77 -8.25 -32.49
CA ALA A 432 16.35 -7.78 -33.81
C ALA A 432 16.29 -8.99 -34.77
N PRO A 433 15.26 -9.84 -34.64
CA PRO A 433 15.14 -11.05 -35.43
C PRO A 433 14.91 -10.77 -36.91
N ASP A 434 15.52 -11.59 -37.77
CA ASP A 434 15.16 -11.66 -39.19
C ASP A 434 13.80 -12.36 -39.35
N GLY A 435 12.77 -11.62 -39.78
CA GLY A 435 11.41 -12.12 -39.96
C GLY A 435 11.20 -13.13 -41.10
N TYR A 436 12.24 -13.41 -41.91
CA TYR A 436 12.22 -14.46 -42.95
C TYR A 436 12.88 -15.76 -42.49
N ARG A 437 13.53 -15.76 -41.33
CA ARG A 437 14.17 -16.94 -40.77
C ARG A 437 13.20 -17.74 -39.92
N ASP A 438 13.15 -19.04 -40.14
CA ASP A 438 12.51 -19.98 -39.24
C ASP A 438 13.47 -20.28 -38.08
N TYR A 439 13.07 -19.92 -36.87
CA TYR A 439 13.85 -20.15 -35.66
C TYR A 439 13.42 -21.42 -34.93
N GLU A 440 12.40 -22.10 -35.45
CA GLU A 440 11.77 -23.27 -34.83
C GLU A 440 11.42 -22.98 -33.35
N LEU A 441 10.83 -21.82 -33.06
CA LEU A 441 10.51 -21.38 -31.70
C LEU A 441 9.60 -22.36 -30.96
N ALA A 442 8.65 -22.99 -31.67
CA ALA A 442 7.79 -24.00 -31.05
C ALA A 442 8.57 -25.24 -30.57
N SER A 443 9.65 -25.59 -31.27
CA SER A 443 10.54 -26.72 -30.94
C SER A 443 11.58 -26.35 -29.89
N THR A 444 12.18 -25.16 -30.04
CA THR A 444 13.28 -24.68 -29.18
C THR A 444 12.79 -24.15 -27.83
N LEU A 445 11.54 -23.66 -27.75
CA LEU A 445 10.89 -23.18 -26.53
C LEU A 445 9.57 -23.95 -26.29
N PRO A 446 9.66 -25.26 -25.98
CA PRO A 446 8.46 -26.06 -25.77
C PRO A 446 7.66 -25.53 -24.58
N GLY A 447 6.35 -25.36 -24.77
CA GLY A 447 5.45 -24.87 -23.73
C GLY A 447 5.17 -23.36 -23.79
N THR A 448 5.93 -22.56 -24.52
CA THR A 448 5.70 -21.10 -24.62
C THR A 448 4.30 -20.75 -25.13
N GLY A 449 3.75 -21.50 -26.09
CA GLY A 449 2.36 -21.30 -26.53
C GLY A 449 1.34 -21.47 -25.40
N LYS A 450 1.57 -22.41 -24.46
CA LYS A 450 0.71 -22.59 -23.28
C LYS A 450 0.86 -21.45 -22.27
N GLU A 451 2.11 -21.03 -22.00
CA GLU A 451 2.40 -19.88 -21.13
C GLU A 451 1.68 -18.61 -21.63
N LEU A 452 1.72 -18.36 -22.95
CA LEU A 452 1.02 -17.23 -23.58
C LEU A 452 -0.50 -17.34 -23.46
N ALA A 453 -1.07 -18.53 -23.68
CA ALA A 453 -2.50 -18.76 -23.52
C ALA A 453 -2.97 -18.59 -22.06
N GLU A 454 -2.12 -18.90 -21.08
CA GLU A 454 -2.39 -18.63 -19.66
C GLU A 454 -2.39 -17.13 -19.37
N LEU A 455 -1.41 -16.39 -19.88
CA LEU A 455 -1.34 -14.93 -19.72
C LEU A 455 -2.50 -14.21 -20.40
N SER A 456 -2.91 -14.66 -21.60
CA SER A 456 -4.10 -14.15 -22.26
C SER A 456 -5.37 -14.35 -21.41
N ARG A 457 -5.54 -15.52 -20.80
CA ARG A 457 -6.66 -15.78 -19.87
C ARG A 457 -6.60 -14.91 -18.61
N LYS A 458 -5.41 -14.68 -18.05
CA LYS A 458 -5.22 -13.75 -16.93
C LYS A 458 -5.67 -12.33 -17.31
N LEU A 459 -5.19 -11.80 -18.44
CA LEU A 459 -5.60 -10.49 -18.96
C LEU A 459 -7.10 -10.41 -19.24
N THR A 460 -7.69 -11.48 -19.80
CA THR A 460 -9.15 -11.55 -20.03
C THR A 460 -9.91 -11.37 -18.72
N SER A 461 -9.54 -12.09 -17.67
CA SER A 461 -10.18 -11.95 -16.36
C SER A 461 -9.98 -10.56 -15.73
N ILE A 462 -8.82 -9.92 -15.96
CA ILE A 462 -8.57 -8.54 -15.51
C ILE A 462 -9.52 -7.58 -16.23
N ILE A 463 -9.63 -7.70 -17.56
CA ILE A 463 -10.52 -6.88 -18.39
C ILE A 463 -11.98 -7.07 -17.97
N ASP A 464 -12.43 -8.29 -17.71
CA ASP A 464 -13.80 -8.56 -17.25
C ASP A 464 -14.07 -7.96 -15.87
N THR A 465 -13.05 -7.92 -14.99
CA THR A 465 -13.15 -7.25 -13.68
C THR A 465 -13.34 -5.75 -13.87
N LEU A 466 -12.53 -5.12 -14.73
CA LEU A 466 -12.61 -3.69 -15.04
C LEU A 466 -13.98 -3.31 -15.63
N LYS A 467 -14.50 -4.11 -16.56
CA LYS A 467 -15.85 -3.90 -17.15
C LYS A 467 -16.97 -3.94 -16.11
N GLY A 468 -16.78 -4.69 -15.03
CA GLY A 468 -17.74 -4.79 -13.93
C GLY A 468 -17.68 -3.62 -12.95
N MET A 469 -16.63 -2.79 -13.00
CA MET A 469 -16.48 -1.64 -12.11
C MET A 469 -17.31 -0.45 -12.58
N ALA A 470 -18.07 0.14 -11.67
CA ALA A 470 -18.82 1.36 -11.95
C ALA A 470 -17.87 2.50 -12.33
N GLY A 471 -18.21 3.29 -13.34
CA GLY A 471 -17.45 4.48 -13.75
C GLY A 471 -16.21 4.22 -14.60
N VAL A 472 -15.82 2.95 -14.86
CA VAL A 472 -14.72 2.62 -15.78
C VAL A 472 -15.19 2.68 -17.24
N SER A 473 -14.39 3.32 -18.10
CA SER A 473 -14.66 3.41 -19.55
C SER A 473 -13.92 2.34 -20.34
N GLY A 474 -14.46 1.98 -21.51
CA GLY A 474 -13.80 1.04 -22.43
C GLY A 474 -12.44 1.50 -22.97
N GLU A 475 -12.15 2.81 -23.00
CA GLU A 475 -10.83 3.30 -23.42
C GLU A 475 -9.72 2.89 -22.43
N SER A 476 -10.06 2.81 -21.14
CA SER A 476 -9.16 2.39 -20.07
C SER A 476 -8.75 0.91 -20.19
N GLU A 477 -9.51 0.10 -20.95
CA GLU A 477 -9.24 -1.32 -21.19
C GLU A 477 -8.39 -1.59 -22.44
N ARG A 478 -8.28 -0.62 -23.35
CA ARG A 478 -7.77 -0.83 -24.72
C ARG A 478 -6.35 -1.40 -24.76
N VAL A 479 -5.49 -0.95 -23.86
CA VAL A 479 -4.10 -1.44 -23.75
C VAL A 479 -4.08 -2.92 -23.33
N LEU A 480 -4.91 -3.31 -22.36
CA LEU A 480 -5.04 -4.69 -21.89
C LEU A 480 -5.59 -5.60 -22.99
N ILE A 481 -6.62 -5.13 -23.71
CA ILE A 481 -7.22 -5.82 -24.86
C ILE A 481 -6.17 -6.07 -25.95
N THR A 482 -5.39 -5.05 -26.29
CA THR A 482 -4.37 -5.14 -27.35
C THR A 482 -3.30 -6.18 -26.99
N MET A 483 -2.86 -6.20 -25.73
CA MET A 483 -1.89 -7.21 -25.29
C MET A 483 -2.50 -8.61 -25.29
N ARG A 484 -3.72 -8.80 -24.75
CA ARG A 484 -4.43 -10.08 -24.77
C ARG A 484 -4.54 -10.63 -26.19
N ASP A 485 -5.01 -9.84 -27.14
CA ASP A 485 -5.21 -10.28 -28.52
C ASP A 485 -3.88 -10.69 -29.18
N GLN A 486 -2.79 -9.97 -28.88
CA GLN A 486 -1.46 -10.35 -29.32
C GLN A 486 -0.98 -11.68 -28.69
N LEU A 487 -1.30 -11.92 -27.42
CA LEU A 487 -0.98 -13.19 -26.75
C LEU A 487 -1.78 -14.36 -27.32
N ASP A 488 -3.05 -14.16 -27.64
CA ASP A 488 -3.88 -15.17 -28.31
C ASP A 488 -3.29 -15.56 -29.66
N GLU A 489 -2.89 -14.58 -30.48
CA GLU A 489 -2.22 -14.82 -31.77
C GLU A 489 -0.93 -15.63 -31.60
N LEU A 490 -0.05 -15.21 -30.69
CA LEU A 490 1.24 -15.86 -30.44
C LEU A 490 1.10 -17.24 -29.78
N SER A 491 0.03 -17.47 -29.03
CA SER A 491 -0.24 -18.77 -28.42
C SER A 491 -0.53 -19.86 -29.46
N GLY A 492 -1.19 -19.48 -30.56
CA GLY A 492 -1.51 -20.36 -31.68
C GLY A 492 -0.35 -20.54 -32.67
N ASP A 493 0.51 -19.52 -32.80
CA ASP A 493 1.66 -19.53 -33.70
C ASP A 493 2.89 -18.81 -33.11
N PRO A 494 3.70 -19.51 -32.27
CA PRO A 494 4.89 -18.92 -31.66
C PRO A 494 5.95 -18.43 -32.66
N GLU A 495 5.97 -18.93 -33.90
CA GLU A 495 6.96 -18.51 -34.91
C GLU A 495 6.79 -17.03 -35.29
N ARG A 496 5.59 -16.47 -35.08
CA ARG A 496 5.30 -15.05 -35.36
C ARG A 496 6.05 -14.09 -34.45
N PHE A 497 6.64 -14.55 -33.34
CA PHE A 497 7.54 -13.71 -32.54
C PHE A 497 8.62 -13.03 -33.38
N SER A 498 9.16 -13.71 -34.40
CA SER A 498 10.14 -13.14 -35.33
C SER A 498 9.66 -11.88 -36.07
N LYS A 499 8.35 -11.66 -36.15
CA LYS A 499 7.71 -10.52 -36.85
C LYS A 499 7.11 -9.49 -35.90
N VAL A 500 6.75 -9.87 -34.68
CA VAL A 500 6.02 -9.01 -33.73
C VAL A 500 6.78 -8.73 -32.43
N LEU A 501 8.08 -9.08 -32.35
CA LEU A 501 8.88 -8.87 -31.14
C LEU A 501 8.89 -7.40 -30.67
N ASP A 502 9.00 -6.45 -31.61
CA ASP A 502 9.01 -5.03 -31.30
C ASP A 502 7.66 -4.55 -30.74
N SER A 503 6.55 -4.97 -31.35
CA SER A 503 5.22 -4.63 -30.83
C SER A 503 4.92 -5.33 -29.51
N TYR A 504 5.39 -6.57 -29.32
CA TYR A 504 5.30 -7.28 -28.03
C TYR A 504 6.01 -6.52 -26.91
N LYS A 505 7.25 -6.08 -27.15
CA LYS A 505 8.00 -5.23 -26.21
C LYS A 505 7.27 -3.90 -25.95
N SER A 506 6.78 -3.23 -26.99
CA SER A 506 6.04 -1.97 -26.87
C SER A 506 4.76 -2.15 -26.06
N ASN A 507 4.04 -3.25 -26.24
CA ASN A 507 2.81 -3.53 -25.51
C ASN A 507 3.08 -3.84 -24.03
N ILE A 508 4.17 -4.53 -23.69
CA ILE A 508 4.64 -4.65 -22.30
C ILE A 508 4.91 -3.26 -21.69
N SER A 509 5.60 -2.37 -22.40
CA SER A 509 5.83 -1.01 -21.93
C SER A 509 4.53 -0.23 -21.74
N ALA A 510 3.56 -0.40 -22.65
CA ALA A 510 2.25 0.22 -22.55
C ALA A 510 1.46 -0.26 -21.33
N LEU A 511 1.56 -1.54 -20.96
CA LEU A 511 1.00 -2.06 -19.71
C LEU A 511 1.62 -1.39 -18.48
N GLY A 512 2.95 -1.19 -18.48
CA GLY A 512 3.62 -0.46 -17.39
C GLY A 512 3.17 1.00 -17.29
N THR A 513 2.98 1.68 -18.42
CA THR A 513 2.38 3.03 -18.45
C THR A 513 0.94 3.02 -17.95
N TRP A 514 0.16 2.00 -18.32
CA TRP A 514 -1.21 1.83 -17.83
C TRP A 514 -1.25 1.70 -16.30
N VAL A 515 -0.37 0.87 -15.71
CA VAL A 515 -0.22 0.75 -14.26
C VAL A 515 0.06 2.12 -13.64
N GLY A 516 1.08 2.83 -14.12
CA GLY A 516 1.44 4.15 -13.59
C GLY A 516 0.30 5.18 -13.65
N ASN A 517 -0.54 5.12 -14.69
CA ASN A 517 -1.72 5.98 -14.79
C ASN A 517 -2.80 5.59 -13.77
N VAL A 518 -3.14 4.30 -13.65
CA VAL A 518 -4.18 3.85 -12.70
C VAL A 518 -3.77 4.08 -11.24
N SER A 519 -2.47 4.05 -10.96
CA SER A 519 -1.92 4.30 -9.61
C SER A 519 -2.05 5.74 -9.14
N VAL A 520 -2.26 6.72 -10.02
CA VAL A 520 -2.46 8.11 -9.59
C VAL A 520 -3.95 8.46 -9.53
N GLN A 521 -4.34 9.15 -8.45
CA GLN A 521 -5.73 9.35 -8.07
C GLN A 521 -6.04 10.84 -7.83
N PRO A 522 -5.85 11.74 -8.82
CA PRO A 522 -5.98 13.20 -8.63
C PRO A 522 -7.44 13.67 -8.50
N LEU A 523 -7.75 14.41 -7.45
CA LEU A 523 -9.06 15.07 -7.24
C LEU A 523 -8.83 16.53 -6.93
N GLN A 524 -9.50 17.44 -7.64
CA GLN A 524 -9.50 18.86 -7.30
C GLN A 524 -10.83 19.21 -6.62
N ILE A 525 -10.75 19.96 -5.52
CA ILE A 525 -11.91 20.38 -4.71
C ILE A 525 -11.91 21.90 -4.63
N ASP A 526 -13.09 22.49 -4.73
CA ASP A 526 -13.37 23.91 -4.53
C ASP A 526 -13.95 24.14 -3.14
N ARG A 527 -15.01 23.40 -2.79
CA ARG A 527 -15.65 23.46 -1.46
C ARG A 527 -16.27 22.14 -1.06
N ILE A 528 -16.45 21.95 0.24
CA ILE A 528 -17.16 20.83 0.89
C ILE A 528 -18.44 21.40 1.50
#